data_AF-A0A4Q3JC16-F1
#
_entry.id   AF-A0A4Q3JC16-F1
#
_cell.length_a   1.000
_cell.length_b   1.000
_cell.length_c   1.000
_cell.angle_alpha   90.00
_cell.angle_beta   90.00
_cell.angle_gamma   90.00
#
_symmetry.space_group_name_H-M   'P 1'
#
loop_
_entity.id
_entity.type
_entity.pdbx_description
1 polymer ?
#
loop_
_entity_poly.entity_id
_entity_poly.type
_entity_poly.pdbx_seq_one_letter_code
_entity_poly.pdbx_strand_id
1 'polypeptide(L)' 'MTAKVALVTGASRGIGLAVATRLAHDGYTVVGCARDLAAQRAAFAVMVAYDENTG' A
#
# COMPACT_ATOMS: atom_id res chain seq x y z
N MET A 1 -8.79 1.77 -20.99
CA MET A 1 -7.38 1.58 -20.58
C MET A 1 -7.38 0.90 -19.22
N THR A 2 -6.61 -0.18 -19.05
CA THR A 2 -6.49 -0.87 -17.76
C THR A 2 -5.44 -0.14 -16.92
N ALA A 3 -5.79 0.29 -15.70
CA ALA A 3 -4.83 0.91 -14.78
C ALA A 3 -3.73 -0.11 -14.42
N LYS A 4 -2.46 0.34 -14.41
CA LYS A 4 -1.33 -0.50 -14.03
C LYS A 4 -1.40 -0.79 -12.53
N VAL A 5 -1.07 -2.02 -12.13
CA VAL A 5 -1.08 -2.45 -10.72
C VAL A 5 0.34 -2.51 -10.18
N ALA A 6 0.57 -2.03 -8.96
CA ALA A 6 1.85 -2.10 -8.27
C ALA A 6 1.69 -2.71 -6.87
N LEU A 7 2.53 -3.71 -6.55
CA LEU A 7 2.65 -4.29 -5.22
C LEU A 7 3.81 -3.64 -4.48
N VAL A 8 3.58 -3.14 -3.28
CA VAL A 8 4.61 -2.51 -2.44
C VAL A 8 4.70 -3.23 -1.10
N THR A 9 5.86 -3.80 -0.80
CA THR A 9 6.17 -4.39 0.52
C THR A 9 6.77 -3.34 1.44
N GLY A 10 6.53 -3.47 2.75
CA GLY A 10 6.95 -2.46 3.73
C GLY A 10 6.21 -1.13 3.57
N ALA A 11 4.98 -1.15 3.05
CA ALA A 11 4.19 0.04 2.71
C ALA A 11 3.69 0.85 3.92
N SER A 12 3.97 0.41 5.15
CA SER A 12 3.45 1.06 6.37
C SER A 12 4.23 2.29 6.81
N ARG A 13 5.50 2.45 6.39
CA ARG A 13 6.35 3.59 6.77
C ARG A 13 7.52 3.79 5.83
N GLY A 14 8.24 4.90 6.03
CA GLY A 14 9.52 5.18 5.37
C GLY A 14 9.43 5.18 3.85
N ILE A 15 10.41 4.56 3.20
CA ILE A 15 10.52 4.53 1.74
C ILE A 15 9.34 3.78 1.10
N GLY A 16 8.91 2.66 1.68
CA GLY A 16 7.80 1.87 1.14
C GLY A 16 6.50 2.69 1.07
N LEU A 17 6.21 3.47 2.11
CA LEU A 17 5.07 4.40 2.12
C LEU A 17 5.24 5.50 1.07
N ALA A 18 6.42 6.13 0.98
CA ALA A 18 6.67 7.20 0.01
C ALA A 18 6.50 6.72 -1.44
N VAL A 19 7.01 5.53 -1.76
CA VAL A 19 6.88 4.90 -3.08
C VAL A 19 5.42 4.59 -3.39
N ALA A 20 4.69 3.99 -2.44
CA ALA A 20 3.29 3.67 -2.64
C ALA A 20 2.41 4.90 -2.88
N THR A 21 2.59 5.95 -2.09
CA THR A 21 1.89 7.23 -2.26
C THR A 21 2.19 7.82 -3.64
N ARG A 22 3.46 7.81 -4.06
CA ARG A 22 3.84 8.33 -5.38
C ARG A 22 3.19 7.56 -6.52
N LEU A 23 3.20 6.23 -6.46
CA LEU A 23 2.58 5.37 -7.48
C LEU A 23 1.06 5.61 -7.58
N ALA A 24 0.39 5.79 -6.45
CA ALA A 24 -1.04 6.13 -6.43
C ALA A 24 -1.30 7.48 -7.12
N HIS A 25 -0.47 8.50 -6.84
CA HIS A 25 -0.55 9.80 -7.53
C HIS A 25 -0.28 9.70 -9.03
N ASP A 26 0.61 8.80 -9.45
CA ASP A 26 0.92 8.54 -10.87
C ASP A 26 -0.17 7.69 -11.57
N GLY A 27 -1.28 7.37 -10.89
CA GLY A 27 -2.45 6.70 -11.46
C GLY A 27 -2.42 5.18 -11.42
N TYR A 28 -1.56 4.59 -10.59
CA TYR A 28 -1.51 3.14 -10.40
C TYR A 28 -2.55 2.68 -9.38
N THR A 29 -3.07 1.48 -9.57
CA THR A 29 -3.72 0.73 -8.50
C THR A 29 -2.62 0.13 -7.61
N VAL A 30 -2.48 0.63 -6.39
CA VAL A 30 -1.43 0.18 -5.48
C VAL A 30 -1.99 -0.80 -4.45
N VAL A 31 -1.32 -1.93 -4.31
CA VAL A 31 -1.54 -2.91 -3.23
C VAL A 31 -0.38 -2.79 -2.25
N GLY A 32 -0.63 -2.29 -1.05
CA GLY A 32 0.36 -2.20 0.02
C GLY A 32 0.35 -3.44 0.91
N CYS A 33 1.51 -4.03 1.18
CA CYS A 33 1.70 -5.13 2.12
C CYS A 33 2.66 -4.72 3.24
N ALA A 34 2.23 -4.85 4.49
CA ALA A 34 3.06 -4.72 5.68
C ALA A 34 2.41 -5.47 6.86
N ARG A 35 3.22 -5.77 7.88
CA ARG A 35 2.77 -6.46 9.11
C ARG A 35 1.79 -5.64 9.95
N ASP A 36 1.91 -4.31 9.88
CA ASP A 36 1.05 -3.38 10.60
C ASP A 36 0.65 -2.24 9.66
N LEU A 37 -0.63 -2.20 9.28
CA LEU A 37 -1.23 -1.18 8.44
C LEU A 37 -2.01 -0.12 9.23
N ALA A 38 -1.98 -0.17 10.57
CA ALA A 38 -2.80 0.69 11.43
C ALA A 38 -2.52 2.19 11.22
N ALA A 39 -1.35 2.54 10.68
CA ALA A 39 -0.91 3.93 10.61
C ALA A 39 -1.55 4.79 9.50
N GLN A 40 -1.96 4.26 8.33
CA GLN A 40 -2.30 5.14 7.19
C GLN A 40 -3.25 4.48 6.16
N ARG A 41 -4.56 4.47 6.42
CA ARG A 41 -5.57 4.03 5.43
C ARG A 41 -5.82 5.05 4.30
N ALA A 42 -5.40 6.30 4.48
CA ALA A 42 -5.80 7.40 3.60
C ALA A 42 -5.04 7.49 2.27
N ALA A 43 -3.89 6.83 2.13
CA ALA A 43 -3.02 6.98 0.95
C ALA A 43 -3.27 5.94 -0.17
N PHE A 44 -4.14 4.95 0.05
CA PHE A 44 -4.20 3.77 -0.82
C PHE A 44 -5.62 3.51 -1.34
N ALA A 45 -5.72 3.28 -2.65
CA ALA A 45 -6.99 2.94 -3.31
C ALA A 45 -7.50 1.54 -2.91
N VAL A 46 -6.60 0.59 -2.68
CA VAL A 46 -6.91 -0.76 -2.17
C VAL A 46 -5.79 -1.19 -1.22
N MET A 47 -6.12 -1.43 0.05
CA MET A 47 -5.17 -1.94 1.04
C MET A 47 -5.54 -3.35 1.45
N VAL A 48 -4.59 -4.27 1.34
CA VAL A 48 -4.71 -5.63 1.87
C VAL A 48 -3.67 -5.76 2.98
N ALA A 49 -4.13 -5.72 4.22
CA ALA A 49 -3.28 -6.05 5.36
C ALA A 49 -3.27 -7.57 5.55
N TYR A 50 -2.09 -8.15 5.71
CA TYR A 50 -1.94 -9.47 6.29
C TYR A 50 -1.28 -9.29 7.65
N ASP A 51 -2.04 -9.53 8.71
CA ASP A 51 -1.55 -9.54 10.08
C ASP A 51 -1.64 -10.98 10.60
N GLU A 52 -0.48 -11.55 10.92
CA GLU A 52 -0.36 -12.91 11.47
C GLU A 52 -0.96 -13.02 12.89
N ASN A 53 -1.35 -11.89 13.49
CA ASN A 53 -1.92 -11.77 14.81
C ASN A 53 -3.46 -11.58 14.81
N THR A 54 -4.11 -11.59 13.63
CA THR A 54 -5.57 -11.44 13.47
C THR A 54 -6.26 -12.81 13.47
N GLY A 55 -5.87 -13.65 14.44
CA GLY A 55 -6.55 -14.90 14.77
C GLY A 55 -7.79 -14.67 15.62
#